data_AF-A0A931C1V4-F1
#
_entry.id   AF-A0A931C1V4-F1
#
_cell.length_a   1.000
_cell.length_b   1.000
_cell.length_c   1.000
_cell.angle_alpha   90.00
_cell.angle_beta   90.00
_cell.angle_gamma   90.00
#
_symmetry.space_group_name_H-M   'P 1'
#
loop_
_entity.id
_entity.type
_entity.pdbx_description
1 polymer ?
#
loop_
_entity_poly.entity_id
_entity_poly.type
_entity_poly.pdbx_seq_one_letter_code
_entity_poly.pdbx_strand_id
1 'polypeptide(L)'
;MYESCPVCGLYYEVEVGFFWGAMYISYGFSVGIVLVAGILLFYLANDPPMWVYLAVVTTIIVLSTPVLFRYARILMLYFFGGIKYNPVDSKR
;
A
#
# COMPACT_ATOMS: atom_id res chain seq x y z
N MET A 1 16.31 5.00 -2.90
CA MET A 1 16.07 4.29 -1.62
C MET A 1 17.41 3.73 -1.19
N TYR A 2 17.76 3.80 0.10
CA TYR A 2 18.91 3.04 0.59
C TYR A 2 18.64 1.55 0.38
N GLU A 3 19.66 0.76 0.05
CA GLU A 3 19.52 -0.70 -0.14
C GLU A 3 19.30 -1.40 1.21
N SER A 4 19.87 -0.83 2.27
CA SER A 4 19.69 -1.26 3.65
C SER A 4 19.32 -0.10 4.57
N CYS A 5 18.66 -0.43 5.68
CA CYS A 5 18.30 0.54 6.71
C CYS A 5 19.57 1.07 7.40
N PRO A 6 19.79 2.40 7.48
CA PRO A 6 20.99 2.96 8.11
C PRO A 6 21.02 2.78 9.64
N VAL A 7 19.88 2.47 10.28
CA VAL A 7 19.78 2.32 11.73
C VAL A 7 20.07 0.89 12.17
N CYS A 8 19.44 -0.09 11.51
CA CYS A 8 19.52 -1.52 11.88
C CYS A 8 20.21 -2.41 10.85
N GLY A 9 20.65 -1.87 9.71
CA GLY A 9 21.34 -2.64 8.65
C GLY A 9 20.46 -3.59 7.85
N LEU A 10 19.14 -3.60 8.09
CA LEU A 10 18.21 -4.48 7.39
C LEU A 10 18.20 -4.21 5.89
N TYR A 11 18.46 -5.24 5.08
CA TYR A 11 18.31 -5.19 3.64
C TYR A 11 16.82 -5.22 3.24
N TYR A 12 16.36 -4.26 2.43
CA TYR A 12 14.93 -4.11 2.13
C TYR A 12 14.38 -5.15 1.15
N GLU A 13 15.23 -5.86 0.41
CA GLU A 13 14.83 -6.90 -0.55
C GLU A 13 15.34 -8.26 -0.08
N VAL A 14 14.66 -8.84 0.91
CA VAL A 14 15.11 -10.10 1.54
C VAL A 14 15.12 -11.28 0.57
N GLU A 15 14.23 -11.28 -0.44
CA GLU A 15 14.03 -12.40 -1.37
C GLU A 15 13.85 -11.96 -2.83
N VAL A 16 14.28 -12.82 -3.76
CA VAL A 16 14.09 -12.68 -5.22
C VAL A 16 12.61 -12.92 -5.58
N GLY A 17 11.78 -11.92 -5.35
CA GLY A 17 10.32 -12.04 -5.47
C GLY A 17 9.55 -11.01 -4.64
N PHE A 18 10.23 -10.35 -3.72
CA PHE A 18 9.66 -9.39 -2.78
C PHE A 18 8.78 -8.33 -3.45
N PHE A 19 9.21 -7.78 -4.59
CA PHE A 19 8.43 -6.79 -5.33
C PHE A 19 7.13 -7.32 -5.92
N TRP A 20 7.10 -8.58 -6.34
CA TRP A 20 5.89 -9.22 -6.83
C TRP A 20 4.87 -9.39 -5.69
N GLY A 21 5.34 -9.81 -4.50
CA GLY A 21 4.49 -9.88 -3.30
C GLY A 21 3.94 -8.51 -2.90
N ALA A 22 4.80 -7.49 -2.85
CA ALA A 22 4.38 -6.11 -2.57
C ALA A 22 3.38 -5.57 -3.60
N MET A 23 3.50 -5.96 -4.89
CA MET A 23 2.54 -5.59 -5.93
C MET A 23 1.14 -6.15 -5.63
N TYR A 24 1.03 -7.42 -5.21
CA TYR A 24 -0.26 -8.02 -4.85
C TYR A 24 -0.92 -7.33 -3.64
N ILE A 25 -0.13 -6.94 -2.63
CA ILE A 25 -0.65 -6.18 -1.49
C ILE A 25 -1.17 -4.80 -1.96
N SER A 26 -0.43 -4.11 -2.83
CA SER A 26 -0.88 -2.84 -3.41
C SER A 26 -2.16 -2.99 -4.22
N TYR A 27 -2.31 -4.09 -4.97
CA TYR A 27 -3.54 -4.39 -5.69
C TYR A 27 -4.72 -4.58 -4.73
N GLY A 28 -4.53 -5.32 -3.64
CA GLY A 28 -5.55 -5.48 -2.60
C GLY A 28 -6.04 -4.14 -2.03
N PHE A 29 -5.12 -3.20 -1.79
CA PHE A 29 -5.50 -1.86 -1.37
C PHE A 29 -6.29 -1.08 -2.44
N SER A 30 -5.88 -1.15 -3.70
CA SER A 30 -6.61 -0.50 -4.79
C SER A 30 -8.03 -1.03 -4.92
N VAL A 31 -8.23 -2.35 -4.80
CA VAL A 31 -9.56 -2.97 -4.75
C VAL A 31 -10.37 -2.45 -3.55
N GLY A 32 -9.74 -2.33 -2.38
CA GLY A 32 -10.37 -1.73 -1.20
C GLY A 32 -10.82 -0.29 -1.44
N ILE A 33 -9.99 0.54 -2.10
CA ILE A 33 -10.35 1.92 -2.47
C ILE A 33 -11.56 1.94 -3.40
N VAL A 34 -11.57 1.10 -4.44
CA VAL A 34 -12.68 1.02 -5.40
C VAL A 34 -13.98 0.67 -4.68
N LEU A 35 -13.96 -0.34 -3.81
CA LEU A 35 -15.14 -0.77 -3.05
C LEU A 35 -15.64 0.32 -2.11
N VAL A 36 -14.75 0.91 -1.30
CA VAL A 36 -15.13 1.94 -0.33
C VAL A 36 -15.63 3.20 -1.04
N ALA A 37 -14.92 3.70 -2.05
CA ALA A 37 -15.33 4.87 -2.80
C ALA A 37 -16.64 4.62 -3.58
N GLY A 38 -16.81 3.44 -4.16
CA GLY A 38 -18.03 3.05 -4.86
C GLY A 38 -19.25 3.02 -3.92
N ILE A 39 -19.12 2.37 -2.76
CA ILE A 39 -20.20 2.33 -1.76
C ILE A 39 -20.53 3.74 -1.26
N LEU A 40 -19.50 4.56 -0.98
CA LEU A 40 -19.72 5.95 -0.54
C LEU A 40 -20.43 6.79 -1.60
N LEU A 41 -20.05 6.68 -2.87
CA LEU A 41 -20.72 7.41 -3.95
C LEU A 41 -22.17 6.94 -4.12
N PHE A 42 -22.44 5.64 -4.03
CA PHE A 42 -23.78 5.10 -4.15
C PHE A 42 -24.72 5.67 -3.08
N TYR A 43 -24.31 5.59 -1.80
CA TYR A 43 -25.16 6.02 -0.68
C TYR A 43 -25.18 7.54 -0.46
N LEU A 44 -24.05 8.23 -0.66
CA LEU A 44 -23.90 9.64 -0.30
C LEU A 44 -24.19 10.60 -1.47
N ALA A 45 -23.93 10.15 -2.71
CA ALA A 45 -24.18 10.93 -3.93
C ALA A 45 -25.40 10.43 -4.73
N ASN A 46 -26.20 9.54 -4.14
CA ASN A 46 -27.46 9.02 -4.68
C ASN A 46 -27.31 8.42 -6.09
N ASP A 47 -26.40 7.46 -6.21
CA ASP A 47 -26.04 6.76 -7.45
C ASP A 47 -25.75 7.69 -8.66
N PRO A 48 -24.62 8.41 -8.65
CA PRO A 48 -24.25 9.30 -9.74
C PRO A 48 -23.93 8.50 -11.03
N PRO A 49 -23.84 9.15 -12.21
CA PRO A 49 -23.49 8.46 -13.44
C PRO A 49 -22.08 7.84 -13.39
N MET A 50 -21.88 6.75 -14.13
CA MET A 50 -20.65 5.94 -14.20
C MET A 50 -19.34 6.75 -14.34
N TRP A 51 -19.36 7.86 -15.09
CA TRP A 51 -18.17 8.69 -15.29
C TRP A 51 -17.68 9.35 -13.99
N VAL A 52 -18.58 9.63 -13.04
CA VAL A 52 -18.24 10.20 -11.72
C VAL A 52 -17.50 9.17 -10.89
N TYR A 53 -17.97 7.92 -10.87
CA TYR A 53 -17.25 6.82 -10.22
C TYR A 53 -15.83 6.67 -10.77
N LEU A 54 -15.70 6.67 -12.10
CA LEU A 54 -14.41 6.57 -12.79
C LEU A 54 -13.47 7.72 -12.40
N ALA A 55 -13.94 8.97 -12.51
CA ALA A 55 -13.15 10.15 -12.19
C ALA A 55 -12.69 10.18 -10.72
N VAL A 56 -13.60 9.91 -9.78
CA VAL A 56 -13.31 9.94 -8.34
C VAL A 56 -12.35 8.82 -7.95
N VAL A 57 -12.62 7.58 -8.35
CA VAL A 57 -11.79 6.42 -8.00
C VAL A 57 -10.39 6.57 -8.60
N THR A 58 -10.26 6.95 -9.88
CA THR A 58 -8.97 7.19 -10.50
C THR A 58 -8.20 8.30 -9.79
N THR A 59 -8.86 9.41 -9.45
CA THR A 59 -8.22 10.52 -8.72
C THR A 59 -7.69 10.07 -7.36
N ILE A 60 -8.49 9.32 -6.59
CA ILE A 60 -8.08 8.81 -5.27
C ILE A 60 -6.88 7.85 -5.41
N ILE A 61 -6.90 6.93 -6.37
CA ILE A 61 -5.80 5.97 -6.59
C ILE A 61 -4.53 6.71 -6.99
N VAL A 62 -4.59 7.66 -7.93
CA VAL A 62 -3.42 8.42 -8.39
C VAL A 62 -2.80 9.21 -7.23
N LEU A 63 -3.62 9.89 -6.44
CA LEU A 63 -3.13 10.63 -5.26
C LEU A 63 -2.57 9.71 -4.17
N SER A 64 -3.18 8.53 -4.00
CA SER A 64 -2.76 7.56 -2.98
C SER A 64 -1.59 6.68 -3.44
N THR A 65 -1.23 6.70 -4.71
CA THR A 65 -0.17 5.87 -5.31
C THR A 65 1.13 5.83 -4.50
N PRO A 66 1.77 6.96 -4.14
CA PRO A 66 3.02 6.92 -3.37
C PRO A 66 2.84 6.31 -1.98
N VAL A 67 1.67 6.45 -1.39
CA VAL A 67 1.34 5.93 -0.07
C VAL A 67 1.10 4.41 -0.14
N LEU A 68 0.31 3.96 -1.11
CA LEU A 68 0.01 2.56 -1.38
C LEU A 68 1.27 1.74 -1.62
N PHE A 69 2.17 2.23 -2.47
CA PHE A 69 3.43 1.55 -2.76
C PHE A 69 4.35 1.46 -1.53
N ARG A 70 4.38 2.49 -0.67
CA ARG A 70 5.19 2.46 0.56
C ARG A 70 4.63 1.45 1.57
N TYR A 71 3.34 1.50 1.85
CA TYR A 71 2.72 0.58 2.81
C TYR A 71 2.71 -0.86 2.31
N ALA A 72 2.51 -1.10 1.03
CA ALA A 72 2.55 -2.45 0.47
C ALA A 72 3.92 -3.12 0.68
N ARG A 73 5.02 -2.38 0.49
CA ARG A 73 6.38 -2.87 0.77
C ARG A 73 6.62 -3.09 2.26
N ILE A 74 6.18 -2.17 3.12
CA ILE A 74 6.31 -2.32 4.58
C ILE A 74 5.55 -3.57 5.05
N LEU A 75 4.31 -3.76 4.60
CA LEU A 75 3.52 -4.92 4.98
C LEU A 75 4.10 -6.23 4.45
N MET A 76 4.62 -6.23 3.22
CA MET A 76 5.33 -7.41 2.70
C MET A 76 6.53 -7.77 3.60
N LEU A 77 7.31 -6.78 4.05
CA LEU A 77 8.44 -7.00 4.96
C LEU A 77 7.99 -7.58 6.31
N TYR A 78 6.90 -7.04 6.88
CA TYR A 78 6.40 -7.51 8.18
C TYR A 78 5.74 -8.90 8.10
N PHE A 79 4.98 -9.18 7.05
CA PHE A 79 4.26 -10.45 6.92
C PHE A 79 5.14 -11.59 6.42
N PHE A 80 6.02 -11.32 5.44
CA PHE A 80 6.78 -12.35 4.73
C PHE A 80 8.30 -12.22 4.90
N GLY A 81 8.81 -11.05 5.28
CA GLY A 81 10.25 -10.84 5.47
C GLY A 81 10.83 -11.48 6.74
N GLY A 82 10.01 -12.09 7.60
CA GLY A 82 10.48 -12.78 8.82
C GLY A 82 11.09 -11.85 9.88
N ILE A 83 10.88 -10.55 9.74
CA ILE A 83 11.55 -9.51 10.51
C ILE A 83 10.75 -9.25 11.79
N LYS A 84 11.41 -9.29 12.94
CA LYS A 84 10.80 -8.96 14.22
C LYS A 84 11.19 -7.55 14.63
N TYR A 85 10.22 -6.83 15.20
CA TYR A 85 10.49 -5.52 15.77
C TYR A 85 11.48 -5.63 16.93
N ASN A 86 12.59 -4.89 16.83
CA ASN A 86 13.56 -4.75 17.89
C ASN A 86 13.42 -3.35 18.53
N PRO A 87 12.98 -3.25 19.80
CA PRO A 87 12.78 -1.95 20.46
C PRO A 87 14.08 -1.18 20.70
N VAL A 88 15.24 -1.83 20.65
CA VAL A 88 16.55 -1.17 20.81
C VAL A 88 16.87 -0.30 19.59
N ASP A 89 16.61 -0.82 18.38
CA ASP A 89 16.87 -0.12 17.12
C ASP A 89 15.92 1.07 16.91
N SER A 90 14.76 1.05 17.57
CA SER A 90 13.76 2.12 17.48
C SER A 90 14.12 3.39 18.27
N LYS A 91 15.09 3.32 19.19
CA LYS A 91 15.47 4.44 20.08
C LYS A 91 16.68 5.24 19.57
N ARG A 92 17.22 4.87 18.42
CA ARG A 92 18.41 5.45 17.81
C ARG A 92 18.03 6.39 16.66
#